data_AF-A0A8E0VHJ8-F1
#
_entry.id   AF-A0A8E0VHJ8-F1
#
_cell.length_a   1.000
_cell.length_b   1.000
_cell.length_c   1.000
_cell.angle_alpha   90.00
_cell.angle_beta   90.00
_cell.angle_gamma   90.00
#
_symmetry.space_group_name_H-M   'P 1'
#
loop_
_entity.id
_entity.type
_entity.pdbx_description
1 polymer ?
#
loop_
_entity_poly.entity_id
_entity_poly.type
_entity_poly.pdbx_seq_one_letter_code
_entity_poly.pdbx_strand_id
1 'polypeptide(L)'
;MLYAGGQLFPKHRLLCKPAAVPDRSTVEKAVFNEVQIQMFSREFQAALFGLVVPEYGPPPRSVCADLEAHGITLRRPTSSHPPVRFPLPRMNGANVKEHFYNVAKTMTDPYVNLLSSFPSQVPPMPTEWSANSGWTRYFDERWTSVETPMEDVIFFDTEVLLCEGDAPTMAVALSPVAWYSWVSPALTQNNNDSKSRGPLIHLSANFNEIKCVIGHFVSYDRARVNEEYLPQGTKTRFIDTLALHVAVSGLTSTQRHLKTTAEKQLFNNKLWQKFIKDHGNETTGKVAEKSDLMDLQWIEETSLNNLTDVYKLYCSKDPPQDKTARSVFTSGTREDVCAKFQVGEVSFDYICTDSATYLLSILSLRFPHPATLYGLLEMGSMYLPINDSWLKFQERADRTFSDNERRQRELLVQLANQALDRYQQPGSDPTTDPWLWDLDWSKPRLTSTCAFQCLDIHFIVLLKVVRFNPGNRIRFLQKTEADKKLAALPNISAICIGLLIVLHLFLHFGFTSFLRLLCRWYRELIPKPVKNNVDAGPCLLTAQMRIAPKLLRLCWQGLPVHYDQVHLSDSDIAVSQLRCASLVIGIKDPFCHTISSGICCCFWETECIELPNMCMRQTSWH
;
A
#
# COMPACT_ATOMS: atom_id res chain seq x y z
N MET A 1 -31.18 -9.87 31.01
CA MET A 1 -30.96 -11.23 31.56
C MET A 1 -29.77 -11.82 30.82
N LEU A 2 -28.54 -11.55 31.27
CA LEU A 2 -27.74 -12.39 32.17
C LEU A 2 -27.61 -13.85 31.69
N TYR A 3 -26.42 -14.15 31.14
CA TYR A 3 -25.63 -15.36 31.35
C TYR A 3 -26.40 -16.70 31.41
N ALA A 4 -26.60 -17.33 30.25
CA ALA A 4 -26.64 -18.79 30.12
C ALA A 4 -26.55 -19.15 28.63
N GLY A 5 -25.36 -19.54 28.18
CA GLY A 5 -25.17 -19.98 26.80
C GLY A 5 -23.73 -20.45 26.65
N GLY A 6 -23.50 -21.71 27.03
CA GLY A 6 -22.18 -22.31 27.04
C GLY A 6 -21.46 -22.09 25.72
N GLN A 7 -20.19 -21.68 25.81
CA GLN A 7 -19.26 -21.67 24.69
C GLN A 7 -19.14 -23.08 24.11
N LEU A 8 -19.98 -23.39 23.12
CA LEU A 8 -19.72 -24.45 22.15
C LEU A 8 -18.69 -23.90 21.17
N PHE A 9 -17.43 -23.87 21.60
CA PHE A 9 -16.32 -23.90 20.65
C PHE A 9 -16.51 -25.14 19.78
N PRO A 10 -16.57 -25.02 18.44
CA PRO A 10 -16.61 -26.20 17.59
C PRO A 10 -15.34 -27.01 17.86
N LYS A 11 -15.52 -28.20 18.46
CA LYS A 11 -14.47 -29.21 18.65
C LYS A 11 -14.10 -29.80 17.29
N HIS A 12 -13.55 -29.00 16.38
CA HIS A 12 -12.86 -29.47 15.17
C HIS A 12 -11.34 -29.40 15.32
N ARG A 13 -10.82 -29.28 16.54
CA ARG A 13 -9.54 -29.92 16.84
C ARG A 13 -9.81 -31.41 16.90
N LEU A 14 -9.63 -32.10 15.76
CA LEU A 14 -9.09 -33.46 15.78
C LEU A 14 -7.73 -33.37 16.48
N LEU A 15 -7.75 -33.26 17.81
CA LEU A 15 -6.66 -33.75 18.62
C LEU A 15 -6.61 -35.22 18.29
N CYS A 16 -5.76 -35.60 17.33
CA CYS A 16 -5.27 -36.95 17.23
C CYS A 16 -4.77 -37.28 18.64
N LYS A 17 -5.59 -38.00 19.42
CA LYS A 17 -5.08 -38.70 20.59
C LYS A 17 -3.87 -39.46 20.05
N PRO A 18 -2.67 -39.32 20.64
CA PRO A 18 -1.58 -40.20 20.24
C PRO A 18 -2.13 -41.62 20.37
N ALA A 19 -2.19 -42.35 19.25
CA ALA A 19 -2.56 -43.75 19.35
C ALA A 19 -1.59 -44.39 20.34
N ALA A 20 -2.10 -45.32 21.14
CA ALA A 20 -1.31 -46.04 22.11
C ALA A 20 0.03 -46.45 21.48
N VAL A 21 1.13 -46.15 22.17
CA VAL A 21 2.47 -46.54 21.76
C VAL A 21 2.42 -48.04 21.46
N PRO A 22 2.69 -48.48 20.21
CA PRO A 22 2.65 -49.90 19.89
C PRO A 22 3.69 -50.64 20.72
N ASP A 23 3.36 -51.88 21.06
CA ASP A 23 4.12 -52.76 21.93
C ASP A 23 5.62 -52.79 21.58
N ARG A 24 6.49 -52.69 22.60
CA ARG A 24 7.94 -52.52 22.47
C ARG A 24 8.69 -53.79 22.01
N SER A 25 8.00 -54.79 21.51
CA SER A 25 8.55 -56.14 21.35
C SER A 25 9.34 -56.39 20.04
N THR A 26 9.35 -55.46 19.07
CA THR A 26 10.28 -55.51 17.92
C THR A 26 10.63 -54.11 17.42
N VAL A 27 11.74 -53.54 17.89
CA VAL A 27 12.26 -52.27 17.35
C VAL A 27 12.87 -52.56 15.97
N GLU A 28 12.24 -52.03 14.92
CA GLU A 28 12.76 -52.11 13.56
C GLU A 28 14.17 -51.50 13.49
N LYS A 29 15.11 -52.21 12.85
CA LYS A 29 16.48 -51.73 12.71
C LYS A 29 16.52 -50.52 11.77
N ALA A 30 17.28 -49.48 12.13
CA ALA A 30 17.47 -48.32 11.28
C ALA A 30 18.07 -48.71 9.92
N VAL A 31 17.42 -48.27 8.85
CA VAL A 31 17.88 -48.43 7.48
C VAL A 31 18.34 -47.08 6.97
N PHE A 32 19.48 -47.08 6.29
CA PHE A 32 20.06 -45.89 5.68
C PHE A 32 20.12 -46.06 4.17
N ASN A 33 19.91 -44.97 3.44
CA ASN A 33 20.11 -44.97 2.00
C ASN A 33 21.61 -44.94 1.64
N GLU A 34 21.90 -44.89 0.34
CA GLU A 34 23.25 -44.86 -0.24
C GLU A 34 24.15 -43.78 0.39
N VAL A 35 23.58 -42.62 0.75
CA VAL A 35 24.31 -41.47 1.32
C VAL A 35 24.13 -41.34 2.84
N GLN A 36 23.84 -42.44 3.54
CA GLN A 36 23.72 -42.51 4.99
C GLN A 36 22.60 -41.64 5.60
N ILE A 37 21.55 -41.32 4.82
CA ILE A 37 20.34 -40.69 5.34
C ILE A 37 19.42 -41.77 5.90
N GLN A 38 18.98 -41.58 7.14
CA GLN A 38 18.07 -42.52 7.81
C GLN A 38 16.69 -42.50 7.14
N MET A 39 16.19 -43.68 6.80
CA MET A 39 14.86 -43.87 6.23
C MET A 39 13.79 -44.05 7.30
N PHE A 40 12.54 -43.77 6.95
CA PHE A 40 11.36 -44.10 7.76
C PHE A 40 11.21 -45.62 7.93
N SER A 41 10.36 -46.05 8.88
CA SER A 41 10.01 -47.47 9.06
C SER A 41 9.53 -48.13 7.75
N ARG A 42 9.77 -49.44 7.58
CA ARG A 42 9.33 -50.21 6.41
C ARG A 42 7.83 -50.13 6.20
N GLU A 43 7.07 -50.14 7.29
CA GLU A 43 5.61 -49.94 7.25
C GLU A 43 5.26 -48.58 6.64
N PHE A 44 5.95 -47.50 7.03
CA PHE A 44 5.73 -46.17 6.47
C PHE A 44 6.11 -46.10 5.01
N GLN A 45 7.21 -46.75 4.61
CA GLN A 45 7.59 -46.81 3.21
C GLN A 45 6.48 -47.49 2.38
N ALA A 46 5.99 -48.64 2.85
CA ALA A 46 4.87 -49.34 2.22
C ALA A 46 3.60 -48.48 2.18
N ALA A 47 3.23 -47.84 3.28
CA ALA A 47 1.99 -47.06 3.38
C ALA A 47 2.03 -45.75 2.58
N LEU A 48 3.16 -45.05 2.57
CA LEU A 48 3.31 -43.75 1.91
C LEU A 48 3.64 -43.91 0.42
N PHE A 49 4.45 -44.90 0.04
CA PHE A 49 4.95 -45.02 -1.33
C PHE A 49 4.40 -46.23 -2.08
N GLY A 50 3.69 -47.14 -1.40
CA GLY A 50 3.28 -48.42 -1.99
C GLY A 50 4.46 -49.35 -2.31
N LEU A 51 5.66 -49.00 -1.85
CA LEU A 51 6.91 -49.67 -2.18
C LEU A 51 7.85 -49.66 -0.98
N VAL A 52 8.58 -50.76 -0.81
CA VAL A 52 9.65 -50.89 0.17
C VAL A 52 10.94 -51.26 -0.56
N VAL A 53 12.01 -50.50 -0.32
CA VAL A 53 13.33 -50.78 -0.91
C VAL A 53 14.11 -51.67 0.06
N PRO A 54 14.27 -52.98 -0.19
CA PRO A 54 14.82 -53.91 0.80
C PRO A 54 16.25 -53.57 1.22
N GLU A 55 17.09 -53.11 0.29
CA GLU A 55 18.48 -52.74 0.53
C GLU A 55 18.89 -51.56 -0.35
N TYR A 56 19.79 -50.71 0.17
CA TYR A 56 20.36 -49.57 -0.53
C TYR A 56 21.82 -49.85 -0.88
N GLY A 57 22.24 -49.45 -2.08
CA GLY A 57 23.58 -49.73 -2.59
C GLY A 57 24.65 -48.77 -2.05
N PRO A 58 25.90 -48.85 -2.53
CA PRO A 58 26.88 -47.80 -2.31
C PRO A 58 26.54 -46.54 -3.12
N PRO A 59 26.85 -45.34 -2.60
CA PRO A 59 26.62 -44.08 -3.31
C PRO A 59 27.54 -43.98 -4.54
N PRO A 60 27.08 -43.36 -5.65
CA PRO A 60 27.94 -43.10 -6.81
C PRO A 60 29.17 -42.28 -6.43
N ARG A 61 30.32 -42.58 -7.04
CA ARG A 61 31.60 -41.90 -6.72
C ARG A 61 31.56 -40.39 -6.97
N SER A 62 30.87 -39.94 -8.01
CA SER A 62 30.68 -38.52 -8.31
C SER A 62 29.94 -37.80 -7.18
N VAL A 63 28.83 -38.37 -6.71
CA VAL A 63 28.05 -37.82 -5.58
C VAL A 63 28.89 -37.77 -4.31
N CYS A 64 29.72 -38.78 -4.04
CA CYS A 64 30.63 -38.78 -2.90
C CYS A 64 31.64 -37.63 -2.98
N ALA A 65 32.28 -37.45 -4.14
CA ALA A 65 33.27 -36.39 -4.35
C ALA A 65 32.65 -35.00 -4.20
N ASP A 66 31.45 -34.79 -4.74
CA ASP A 66 30.72 -33.54 -4.62
C ASP A 66 30.34 -33.24 -3.16
N LEU A 67 29.82 -34.24 -2.44
CA LEU A 67 29.48 -34.08 -1.03
C LEU A 67 30.72 -33.78 -0.17
N GLU A 68 31.84 -34.46 -0.42
CA GLU A 68 33.11 -34.20 0.27
C GLU A 68 33.66 -32.81 -0.05
N ALA A 69 33.56 -32.34 -1.29
CA ALA A 69 33.95 -30.98 -1.68
C ALA A 69 33.14 -29.90 -0.93
N HIS A 70 31.89 -30.20 -0.57
CA HIS A 70 31.03 -29.34 0.25
C HIS A 70 31.15 -29.62 1.77
N GLY A 71 32.13 -30.44 2.19
CA GLY A 71 32.40 -30.74 3.60
C GLY A 71 31.45 -31.75 4.26
N ILE A 72 30.64 -32.47 3.48
CA ILE A 72 29.70 -33.48 3.97
C ILE A 72 30.37 -34.86 3.89
N THR A 73 30.66 -35.48 5.04
CA THR A 73 31.34 -36.79 5.09
C THR A 73 30.36 -37.94 5.27
N LEU A 74 30.48 -38.97 4.41
CA LEU A 74 29.59 -40.15 4.39
C LEU A 74 30.06 -41.30 5.30
N ARG A 75 31.11 -41.09 6.11
CA ARG A 75 31.78 -42.16 6.86
C ARG A 75 31.00 -42.67 8.07
N ARG A 76 30.00 -41.91 8.56
CA ARG A 76 29.15 -42.31 9.69
C ARG A 76 27.71 -41.82 9.49
N PRO A 77 26.70 -42.63 9.84
CA PRO A 77 25.32 -42.17 9.85
C PRO A 77 25.16 -41.03 10.87
N THR A 78 24.45 -39.98 10.46
CA THR A 78 24.27 -38.75 11.25
C THR A 78 23.29 -38.94 12.42
N SER A 79 22.50 -40.02 12.43
CA SER A 79 21.46 -40.29 13.43
C SER A 79 21.55 -41.71 13.99
N SER A 80 21.37 -41.83 15.31
CA SER A 80 21.28 -43.09 16.05
C SER A 80 19.85 -43.39 16.54
N HIS A 81 18.86 -42.59 16.11
CA HIS A 81 17.47 -42.74 16.54
C HIS A 81 16.80 -43.96 15.89
N PRO A 82 15.79 -44.57 16.53
CA PRO A 82 14.97 -45.59 15.89
C PRO A 82 14.19 -45.01 14.70
N PRO A 83 13.83 -45.83 13.69
CA PRO A 83 12.97 -45.39 12.59
C PRO A 83 11.68 -44.72 13.09
N VAL A 84 11.34 -43.58 12.49
CA VAL A 84 10.11 -42.86 12.81
C VAL A 84 8.89 -43.69 12.38
N ARG A 85 7.93 -43.82 13.30
CA ARG A 85 6.65 -44.50 13.11
C ARG A 85 5.59 -43.83 13.97
N PHE A 86 4.41 -43.62 13.42
CA PHE A 86 3.21 -43.13 14.12
C PHE A 86 1.95 -43.66 13.40
N PRO A 87 0.79 -43.72 14.06
CA PRO A 87 -0.45 -44.11 13.37
C PRO A 87 -0.74 -43.17 12.19
N LEU A 88 -0.81 -43.71 10.98
CA LEU A 88 -1.31 -42.97 9.81
C LEU A 88 -2.84 -43.07 9.74
N PRO A 89 -3.55 -41.99 9.34
CA PRO A 89 -4.96 -42.11 9.01
C PRO A 89 -5.14 -43.09 7.84
N ARG A 90 -6.35 -43.62 7.69
CA ARG A 90 -6.67 -44.51 6.57
C ARG A 90 -6.40 -43.78 5.25
N MET A 91 -5.44 -44.29 4.48
CA MET A 91 -5.12 -43.77 3.15
C MET A 91 -6.25 -44.04 2.17
N ASN A 92 -6.45 -43.12 1.23
CA ASN A 92 -7.45 -43.23 0.16
C ASN A 92 -6.75 -43.47 -1.17
N GLY A 93 -6.23 -44.69 -1.37
CA GLY A 93 -5.39 -45.05 -2.51
C GLY A 93 -4.21 -45.93 -2.09
N ALA A 94 -3.38 -46.34 -3.05
CA ALA A 94 -2.24 -47.22 -2.82
C ALA A 94 -1.01 -46.52 -2.22
N ASN A 95 -0.94 -45.19 -2.34
CA ASN A 95 0.20 -44.38 -1.89
C ASN A 95 -0.25 -42.93 -1.60
N VAL A 96 0.68 -42.11 -1.14
CA VAL A 96 0.46 -40.70 -0.78
C VAL A 96 -0.01 -39.85 -1.96
N LYS A 97 0.50 -40.12 -3.17
CA LYS A 97 0.12 -39.39 -4.38
C LYS A 97 -1.35 -39.63 -4.71
N GLU A 98 -1.79 -40.90 -4.73
CA GLU A 98 -3.20 -41.24 -4.94
C GLU A 98 -4.10 -40.72 -3.83
N HIS A 99 -3.64 -40.77 -2.57
CA HIS A 99 -4.39 -40.21 -1.45
C HIS A 99 -4.70 -38.72 -1.64
N PHE A 100 -3.70 -37.89 -1.92
CA PHE A 100 -3.93 -36.47 -2.15
C PHE A 100 -4.75 -36.18 -3.39
N TYR A 101 -4.56 -36.96 -4.46
CA TYR A 101 -5.38 -36.84 -5.66
C TYR A 101 -6.85 -37.14 -5.35
N ASN A 102 -7.14 -38.28 -4.70
CA ASN A 102 -8.50 -38.72 -4.40
C ASN A 102 -9.19 -37.81 -3.39
N VAL A 103 -8.48 -37.32 -2.36
CA VAL A 103 -9.02 -36.35 -1.40
C VAL A 103 -9.37 -35.05 -2.10
N ALA A 104 -8.43 -34.48 -2.88
CA ALA A 104 -8.69 -33.24 -3.59
C ALA A 104 -9.84 -33.38 -4.59
N LYS A 105 -9.85 -34.48 -5.36
CA LYS A 105 -10.93 -34.81 -6.30
C LYS A 105 -12.29 -34.85 -5.60
N THR A 106 -12.39 -35.56 -4.49
CA THR A 106 -13.64 -35.65 -3.70
C THR A 106 -14.14 -34.27 -3.25
N MET A 107 -13.22 -33.37 -2.90
CA MET A 107 -13.56 -32.01 -2.46
C MET A 107 -13.93 -31.08 -3.62
N THR A 108 -13.35 -31.27 -4.80
CA THR A 108 -13.57 -30.39 -5.97
C THR A 108 -14.70 -30.84 -6.86
N ASP A 109 -14.98 -32.14 -6.95
CA ASP A 109 -15.97 -32.72 -7.86
C ASP A 109 -17.34 -32.02 -7.81
N PRO A 110 -17.91 -31.66 -6.63
CA PRO A 110 -19.18 -30.95 -6.59
C PRO A 110 -19.14 -29.59 -7.31
N TYR A 111 -18.06 -28.84 -7.14
CA TYR A 111 -17.88 -27.53 -7.79
C TYR A 111 -17.57 -27.68 -9.27
N VAL A 112 -16.75 -28.67 -9.67
CA VAL A 112 -16.48 -28.98 -11.07
C VAL A 112 -17.76 -29.35 -11.82
N ASN A 113 -18.64 -30.13 -11.18
CA ASN A 113 -19.94 -30.48 -11.75
C ASN A 113 -20.84 -29.25 -11.96
N LEU A 114 -20.86 -28.33 -11.00
CA LEU A 114 -21.57 -27.05 -11.13
C LEU A 114 -21.02 -26.21 -12.29
N LEU A 115 -19.70 -26.05 -12.39
CA LEU A 115 -19.06 -25.33 -13.49
C LEU A 115 -19.35 -25.97 -14.85
N SER A 116 -19.32 -27.30 -14.92
CA SER A 116 -19.59 -28.05 -16.14
C SER A 116 -21.07 -28.00 -16.55
N SER A 117 -21.97 -27.65 -15.63
CA SER A 117 -23.41 -27.51 -15.90
C SER A 117 -23.77 -26.18 -16.59
N PHE A 118 -22.84 -25.22 -16.65
CA PHE A 118 -23.09 -23.94 -17.30
C PHE A 118 -23.24 -24.14 -18.82
N PRO A 119 -24.35 -23.70 -19.44
CA PRO A 119 -24.61 -23.93 -20.86
C PRO A 119 -23.70 -23.06 -21.73
N SER A 120 -23.41 -23.53 -22.95
CA SER A 120 -22.64 -22.74 -23.94
C SER A 120 -23.40 -21.52 -24.45
N GLN A 121 -24.73 -21.55 -24.39
CA GLN A 121 -25.59 -20.40 -24.67
C GLN A 121 -26.27 -19.99 -23.37
N VAL A 122 -26.02 -18.75 -22.97
CA VAL A 122 -26.57 -18.15 -21.76
C VAL A 122 -27.89 -17.43 -22.06
N PRO A 123 -28.77 -17.25 -21.07
CA PRO A 123 -30.04 -16.55 -21.27
C PRO A 123 -29.82 -15.13 -21.83
N PRO A 124 -30.72 -14.64 -22.71
CA PRO A 124 -30.62 -13.30 -23.26
C PRO A 124 -30.70 -12.25 -22.15
N MET A 125 -29.90 -11.19 -22.28
CA MET A 125 -29.90 -10.08 -21.32
C MET A 125 -31.26 -9.37 -21.32
N PRO A 126 -31.84 -9.04 -20.15
CA PRO A 126 -33.08 -8.28 -20.05
C PRO A 126 -32.96 -6.90 -20.72
N THR A 127 -34.03 -6.47 -21.40
CA THR A 127 -34.09 -5.13 -22.00
C THR A 127 -34.46 -4.05 -20.98
N GLU A 128 -35.21 -4.41 -19.95
CA GLU A 128 -35.62 -3.52 -18.85
C GLU A 128 -35.27 -4.15 -17.50
N TRP A 129 -34.65 -3.35 -16.64
CA TRP A 129 -34.25 -3.75 -15.29
C TRP A 129 -35.24 -3.19 -14.26
N SER A 130 -35.39 -3.86 -13.14
CA SER A 130 -36.34 -3.47 -12.09
C SER A 130 -35.58 -2.64 -11.06
N ALA A 131 -36.08 -1.44 -10.76
CA ALA A 131 -35.56 -0.59 -9.69
C ALA A 131 -36.07 -1.00 -8.30
N ASN A 132 -36.80 -2.12 -8.20
CA ASN A 132 -37.32 -2.61 -6.94
C ASN A 132 -36.17 -3.09 -6.04
N SER A 133 -36.27 -2.76 -4.75
CA SER A 133 -35.26 -3.15 -3.78
C SER A 133 -35.21 -4.68 -3.56
N GLY A 134 -34.00 -5.18 -3.35
CA GLY A 134 -33.74 -6.62 -3.19
C GLY A 134 -33.47 -7.31 -4.53
N TRP A 135 -33.55 -8.64 -4.52
CA TRP A 135 -33.30 -9.43 -5.72
C TRP A 135 -34.53 -9.50 -6.63
N THR A 136 -34.28 -9.32 -7.93
CA THR A 136 -35.24 -9.56 -9.02
C THR A 136 -34.64 -10.59 -9.97
N ARG A 137 -35.41 -11.64 -10.29
CA ARG A 137 -35.07 -12.70 -11.25
C ARG A 137 -35.76 -12.43 -12.59
N TYR A 138 -35.01 -12.54 -13.68
CA TYR A 138 -35.46 -12.36 -15.06
C TYR A 138 -35.36 -13.67 -15.82
N PHE A 139 -36.52 -14.19 -16.23
CA PHE A 139 -36.63 -15.47 -16.91
C PHE A 139 -37.80 -15.43 -17.88
N ASP A 140 -37.58 -15.85 -19.12
CA ASP A 140 -38.63 -15.95 -20.15
C ASP A 140 -39.44 -14.65 -20.31
N GLU A 141 -38.72 -13.52 -20.45
CA GLU A 141 -39.26 -12.14 -20.55
C GLU A 141 -40.11 -11.68 -19.35
N ARG A 142 -40.14 -12.46 -18.26
CA ARG A 142 -40.84 -12.11 -17.01
C ARG A 142 -39.83 -11.81 -15.93
N TRP A 143 -40.21 -10.91 -15.02
CA TRP A 143 -39.45 -10.65 -13.81
C TRP A 143 -40.25 -10.97 -12.55
N THR A 144 -39.56 -11.49 -11.55
CA THR A 144 -40.15 -11.88 -10.25
C THR A 144 -39.20 -11.51 -9.13
N SER A 145 -39.73 -11.00 -8.01
CA SER A 145 -38.90 -10.75 -6.83
C SER A 145 -38.57 -12.08 -6.14
N VAL A 146 -37.31 -12.24 -5.74
CA VAL A 146 -36.79 -13.43 -5.05
C VAL A 146 -35.96 -13.00 -3.85
N GLU A 147 -35.73 -13.90 -2.90
CA GLU A 147 -34.91 -13.61 -1.72
C GLU A 147 -33.41 -13.70 -2.03
N THR A 148 -33.00 -14.72 -2.81
CA THR A 148 -31.63 -14.95 -3.26
C THR A 148 -31.62 -15.59 -4.65
N PRO A 149 -30.51 -15.57 -5.40
CA PRO A 149 -30.38 -16.30 -6.66
C PRO A 149 -30.63 -17.80 -6.48
N MET A 150 -31.48 -18.38 -7.33
CA MET A 150 -32.01 -19.74 -7.16
C MET A 150 -31.05 -20.84 -7.59
N GLU A 151 -30.16 -20.58 -8.55
CA GLU A 151 -29.22 -21.57 -9.05
C GLU A 151 -27.89 -21.58 -8.26
N ASP A 152 -27.23 -22.74 -8.26
CA ASP A 152 -26.02 -22.99 -7.47
C ASP A 152 -24.72 -22.56 -8.15
N VAL A 153 -24.76 -22.18 -9.44
CA VAL A 153 -23.63 -21.59 -10.14
C VAL A 153 -24.05 -20.28 -10.76
N ILE A 154 -23.33 -19.21 -10.43
CA ILE A 154 -23.62 -17.87 -10.91
C ILE A 154 -22.34 -17.10 -11.24
N PHE A 155 -22.38 -16.29 -12.29
CA PHE A 155 -21.51 -15.14 -12.43
C PHE A 155 -22.08 -14.00 -11.60
N PHE A 156 -21.24 -13.27 -10.89
CA PHE A 156 -21.68 -12.25 -9.94
C PHE A 156 -20.74 -11.04 -9.98
N ASP A 157 -21.33 -9.86 -9.96
CA ASP A 157 -20.63 -8.57 -10.01
C ASP A 157 -21.42 -7.51 -9.24
N THR A 158 -20.72 -6.55 -8.62
CA THR A 158 -21.32 -5.53 -7.75
C THR A 158 -20.84 -4.13 -8.08
N GLU A 159 -21.76 -3.16 -7.97
CA GLU A 159 -21.46 -1.75 -8.12
C GLU A 159 -21.65 -1.02 -6.78
N VAL A 160 -20.72 -0.11 -6.49
CA VAL A 160 -20.65 0.66 -5.24
C VAL A 160 -20.52 2.13 -5.57
N LEU A 161 -21.45 2.94 -5.05
CA LEU A 161 -21.40 4.39 -5.14
C LEU A 161 -20.39 4.95 -4.11
N LEU A 162 -19.15 5.15 -4.54
CA LEU A 162 -18.01 5.50 -3.66
C LEU A 162 -18.20 6.83 -2.92
N CYS A 163 -18.98 7.75 -3.50
CA CYS A 163 -19.32 9.03 -2.86
C CYS A 163 -20.17 8.86 -1.58
N GLU A 164 -20.94 7.77 -1.46
CA GLU A 164 -21.82 7.52 -0.31
C GLU A 164 -21.24 6.53 0.70
N GLY A 165 -20.29 5.69 0.28
CA GLY A 165 -19.54 4.80 1.17
C GLY A 165 -19.24 3.45 0.54
N ASP A 166 -19.07 2.45 1.41
CA ASP A 166 -18.64 1.09 1.04
C ASP A 166 -19.81 0.09 0.92
N ALA A 167 -21.07 0.50 1.06
CA ALA A 167 -22.20 -0.42 0.95
C ALA A 167 -22.49 -0.75 -0.53
N PRO A 168 -22.92 -1.98 -0.85
CA PRO A 168 -23.33 -2.27 -2.22
C PRO A 168 -24.51 -1.40 -2.64
N THR A 169 -24.43 -0.88 -3.86
CA THR A 169 -25.46 -0.04 -4.46
C THR A 169 -26.35 -0.89 -5.36
N MET A 170 -25.73 -1.66 -6.24
CA MET A 170 -26.39 -2.63 -7.12
C MET A 170 -25.54 -3.88 -7.27
N ALA A 171 -26.16 -4.98 -7.68
CA ALA A 171 -25.43 -6.15 -8.12
C ALA A 171 -26.19 -6.86 -9.25
N VAL A 172 -25.46 -7.64 -10.03
CA VAL A 172 -26.05 -8.49 -11.05
C VAL A 172 -25.48 -9.89 -10.94
N ALA A 173 -26.33 -10.87 -11.22
CA ALA A 173 -25.90 -12.23 -11.38
C ALA A 173 -26.45 -12.87 -12.65
N LEU A 174 -25.66 -13.71 -13.27
CA LEU A 174 -26.05 -14.53 -14.42
C LEU A 174 -25.93 -16.01 -14.02
N SER A 175 -27.02 -16.75 -14.14
CA SER A 175 -27.04 -18.19 -13.94
C SER A 175 -27.23 -18.95 -15.25
N PRO A 176 -27.17 -20.29 -15.24
CA PRO A 176 -27.52 -21.12 -16.40
C PRO A 176 -28.92 -20.87 -16.98
N VAL A 177 -29.83 -20.33 -16.17
CA VAL A 177 -31.26 -20.27 -16.49
C VAL A 177 -31.76 -18.83 -16.60
N ALA A 178 -31.27 -17.93 -15.75
CA ALA A 178 -31.85 -16.61 -15.57
C ALA A 178 -30.82 -15.53 -15.29
N TRP A 179 -31.20 -14.28 -15.55
CA TRP A 179 -30.51 -13.10 -15.04
C TRP A 179 -31.10 -12.66 -13.72
N TYR A 180 -30.30 -11.98 -12.91
CA TYR A 180 -30.69 -11.43 -11.64
C TYR A 180 -30.13 -10.02 -11.47
N SER A 181 -30.89 -9.13 -10.85
CA SER A 181 -30.39 -7.86 -10.34
C SER A 181 -30.74 -7.72 -8.86
N TRP A 182 -29.86 -7.07 -8.12
CA TRP A 182 -30.09 -6.65 -6.75
C TRP A 182 -29.98 -5.14 -6.66
N VAL A 183 -30.97 -4.49 -6.03
CA VAL A 183 -30.97 -3.05 -5.81
C VAL A 183 -30.99 -2.76 -4.33
N SER A 184 -30.04 -1.93 -3.87
CA SER A 184 -29.96 -1.53 -2.48
C SER A 184 -31.23 -0.81 -2.03
N PRO A 185 -31.81 -1.15 -0.86
CA PRO A 185 -32.86 -0.36 -0.24
C PRO A 185 -32.50 1.12 -0.09
N ALA A 186 -31.21 1.45 0.06
CA ALA A 186 -30.75 2.83 0.17
C ALA A 186 -30.95 3.67 -1.10
N LEU A 187 -31.02 3.04 -2.28
CA LEU A 187 -31.34 3.73 -3.54
C LEU A 187 -32.84 4.07 -3.66
N THR A 188 -33.69 3.24 -3.05
CA THR A 188 -35.15 3.34 -3.19
C THR A 188 -35.82 4.06 -2.02
N GLN A 189 -35.16 4.11 -0.86
CA GLN A 189 -35.65 4.74 0.36
C GLN A 189 -34.85 6.02 0.67
N ASN A 190 -35.55 7.14 0.83
CA ASN A 190 -34.99 8.42 1.30
C ASN A 190 -34.71 8.37 2.81
N ASN A 191 -33.77 7.53 3.26
CA ASN A 191 -33.32 7.54 4.65
C ASN A 191 -32.02 8.35 4.79
N ASN A 192 -32.08 9.41 5.59
CA ASN A 192 -30.99 10.35 5.90
C ASN A 192 -29.95 9.80 6.89
N ASP A 193 -30.06 8.54 7.33
CA ASP A 193 -29.15 7.95 8.32
C ASP A 193 -27.87 7.42 7.67
N SER A 194 -26.96 8.35 7.38
CA SER A 194 -25.67 8.16 6.69
C SER A 194 -24.61 7.33 7.44
N LYS A 195 -24.96 6.62 8.53
CA LYS A 195 -23.99 5.94 9.40
C LYS A 195 -24.20 4.43 9.60
N SER A 196 -25.28 3.85 9.08
CA SER A 196 -25.41 2.39 9.09
C SER A 196 -24.67 1.80 7.89
N ARG A 197 -23.92 0.70 8.09
CA ARG A 197 -23.50 -0.14 6.96
C ARG A 197 -24.78 -0.59 6.28
N GLY A 198 -25.01 -0.11 5.05
CA GLY A 198 -26.16 -0.52 4.26
C GLY A 198 -26.26 -2.05 4.17
N PRO A 199 -27.45 -2.60 3.88
CA PRO A 199 -27.67 -4.04 3.85
C PRO A 199 -26.71 -4.69 2.84
N LEU A 200 -26.07 -5.77 3.29
CA LEU A 200 -25.22 -6.60 2.44
C LEU A 200 -26.09 -7.54 1.57
N ILE A 201 -25.49 -8.05 0.50
CA ILE A 201 -26.16 -8.92 -0.47
C ILE A 201 -26.22 -10.35 0.07
N HIS A 202 -27.39 -10.97 0.00
CA HIS A 202 -27.56 -12.38 0.32
C HIS A 202 -27.47 -13.24 -0.95
N LEU A 203 -26.55 -14.21 -0.99
CA LEU A 203 -26.37 -15.11 -2.15
C LEU A 203 -27.01 -16.49 -1.97
N SER A 204 -27.32 -16.89 -0.73
CA SER A 204 -27.94 -18.18 -0.43
C SER A 204 -28.85 -18.10 0.78
N ALA A 205 -30.03 -18.72 0.69
CA ALA A 205 -30.90 -18.96 1.84
C ALA A 205 -30.42 -20.14 2.70
N ASN A 206 -29.66 -21.08 2.13
CA ASN A 206 -29.15 -22.28 2.82
C ASN A 206 -27.63 -22.38 2.72
N PHE A 207 -26.94 -22.13 3.85
CA PHE A 207 -25.47 -22.10 3.90
C PHE A 207 -24.80 -23.48 3.80
N ASN A 208 -25.56 -24.57 3.93
CA ASN A 208 -25.07 -25.93 3.83
C ASN A 208 -25.12 -26.50 2.39
N GLU A 209 -25.69 -25.74 1.45
CA GLU A 209 -25.74 -26.10 0.03
C GLU A 209 -24.50 -25.59 -0.70
N ILE A 210 -24.08 -26.36 -1.70
CA ILE A 210 -22.87 -26.09 -2.47
C ILE A 210 -23.23 -25.03 -3.50
N LYS A 211 -22.55 -23.88 -3.46
CA LYS A 211 -22.72 -22.80 -4.43
C LYS A 211 -21.36 -22.36 -4.95
N CYS A 212 -21.29 -22.06 -6.25
CA CYS A 212 -20.10 -21.59 -6.93
C CYS A 212 -20.37 -20.20 -7.52
N VAL A 213 -19.61 -19.22 -7.08
CA VAL A 213 -19.73 -17.82 -7.52
C VAL A 213 -18.50 -17.47 -8.35
N ILE A 214 -18.70 -17.00 -9.57
CA ILE A 214 -17.63 -16.67 -10.50
C ILE A 214 -17.62 -15.16 -10.71
N GLY A 215 -16.46 -14.53 -10.60
CA GLY A 215 -16.31 -13.09 -10.79
C GLY A 215 -14.91 -12.74 -11.27
N HIS A 216 -14.71 -11.47 -11.66
CA HIS A 216 -13.39 -10.95 -11.99
C HIS A 216 -12.92 -10.03 -10.88
N PHE A 217 -11.81 -10.36 -10.23
CA PHE A 217 -11.37 -9.71 -9.00
C PHE A 217 -12.39 -9.82 -7.86
N VAL A 218 -12.92 -11.04 -7.71
CA VAL A 218 -14.07 -11.39 -6.86
C VAL A 218 -13.97 -10.93 -5.40
N SER A 219 -12.77 -10.68 -4.88
CA SER A 219 -12.59 -10.17 -3.51
C SER A 219 -13.31 -8.83 -3.27
N TYR A 220 -13.45 -8.01 -4.31
CA TYR A 220 -14.17 -6.74 -4.22
C TYR A 220 -15.68 -6.99 -3.99
N ASP A 221 -16.28 -7.85 -4.81
CA ASP A 221 -17.70 -8.20 -4.76
C ASP A 221 -18.05 -9.03 -3.53
N ARG A 222 -17.18 -10.00 -3.20
CA ARG A 222 -17.27 -10.86 -2.03
C ARG A 222 -17.39 -10.06 -0.74
N ALA A 223 -16.70 -8.92 -0.64
CA ALA A 223 -16.79 -8.06 0.54
C ALA A 223 -18.19 -7.45 0.75
N ARG A 224 -19.08 -7.51 -0.26
CA ARG A 224 -20.46 -7.03 -0.21
C ARG A 224 -21.48 -8.13 0.05
N VAL A 225 -21.03 -9.37 0.19
CA VAL A 225 -21.87 -10.54 0.48
C VAL A 225 -21.99 -10.73 1.99
N ASN A 226 -23.21 -10.89 2.48
CA ASN A 226 -23.50 -11.01 3.91
C ASN A 226 -22.93 -12.30 4.50
N GLU A 227 -23.04 -13.40 3.76
CA GLU A 227 -22.65 -14.74 4.20
C GLU A 227 -21.14 -14.84 4.53
N GLU A 228 -20.32 -13.98 3.94
CA GLU A 228 -18.85 -14.00 4.11
C GLU A 228 -18.38 -13.48 5.48
N TYR A 229 -19.31 -12.90 6.25
CA TYR A 229 -19.06 -12.45 7.62
C TYR A 229 -19.61 -13.43 8.66
N LEU A 230 -20.17 -14.58 8.25
CA LEU A 230 -20.68 -15.60 9.15
C LEU A 230 -19.53 -16.43 9.77
N PRO A 231 -19.42 -16.53 11.11
CA PRO A 231 -18.35 -17.28 11.78
C PRO A 231 -18.33 -18.77 11.46
N GLN A 232 -19.48 -19.36 11.13
CA GLN A 232 -19.62 -20.79 10.84
C GLN A 232 -19.14 -21.15 9.44
N GLY A 233 -18.89 -20.17 8.57
CA GLY A 233 -18.57 -20.36 7.16
C GLY A 233 -19.75 -20.93 6.36
N THR A 234 -19.61 -20.94 5.04
CA THR A 234 -20.58 -21.53 4.11
C THR A 234 -19.88 -22.53 3.18
N LYS A 235 -20.68 -23.30 2.44
CA LYS A 235 -20.17 -24.11 1.31
C LYS A 235 -20.10 -23.34 0.00
N THR A 236 -20.35 -22.03 0.01
CA THR A 236 -20.11 -21.18 -1.14
C THR A 236 -18.61 -21.08 -1.41
N ARG A 237 -18.20 -21.20 -2.66
CA ARG A 237 -16.81 -20.97 -3.10
C ARG A 237 -16.79 -19.97 -4.24
N PHE A 238 -15.74 -19.16 -4.25
CA PHE A 238 -15.55 -18.09 -5.24
C PHE A 238 -14.44 -18.49 -6.21
N ILE A 239 -14.67 -18.26 -7.49
CA ILE A 239 -13.70 -18.42 -8.56
C ILE A 239 -13.40 -17.05 -9.13
N ASP A 240 -12.14 -16.65 -9.00
CA ASP A 240 -11.66 -15.37 -9.50
C ASP A 240 -10.99 -15.55 -10.87
N THR A 241 -11.63 -15.06 -11.93
CA THR A 241 -11.10 -15.13 -13.29
C THR A 241 -9.81 -14.33 -13.46
N LEU A 242 -9.58 -13.29 -12.64
CA LEU A 242 -8.29 -12.60 -12.60
C LEU A 242 -7.20 -13.53 -12.06
N ALA A 243 -7.46 -14.23 -10.96
CA ALA A 243 -6.50 -15.17 -10.38
C ALA A 243 -6.21 -16.33 -11.35
N LEU A 244 -7.24 -16.84 -12.05
CA LEU A 244 -7.06 -17.85 -13.10
C LEU A 244 -6.19 -17.33 -14.24
N HIS A 245 -6.44 -16.11 -14.71
CA HIS A 245 -5.61 -15.48 -15.74
C HIS A 245 -4.15 -15.35 -15.29
N VAL A 246 -3.91 -14.89 -14.06
CA VAL A 246 -2.55 -14.79 -13.52
C VAL A 246 -1.86 -16.16 -13.45
N ALA A 247 -2.59 -17.23 -13.11
CA ALA A 247 -2.03 -18.58 -13.05
C ALA A 247 -1.65 -19.12 -14.45
N VAL A 248 -2.41 -18.74 -15.49
CA VAL A 248 -2.24 -19.25 -16.85
C VAL A 248 -1.31 -18.36 -17.69
N SER A 249 -1.55 -17.06 -17.72
CA SER A 249 -0.85 -16.08 -18.56
C SER A 249 -0.42 -14.86 -17.75
N GLY A 250 -0.04 -15.05 -16.48
CA GLY A 250 0.42 -13.96 -15.63
C GLY A 250 1.77 -13.39 -16.07
N LEU A 251 1.94 -12.08 -15.85
CA LEU A 251 3.16 -11.35 -16.15
C LEU A 251 3.96 -11.03 -14.88
N THR A 252 5.28 -11.18 -14.96
CA THR A 252 6.19 -10.61 -13.96
C THR A 252 6.17 -9.08 -14.00
N SER A 253 6.65 -8.41 -12.95
CA SER A 253 6.67 -6.93 -12.88
C SER A 253 7.44 -6.30 -14.05
N THR A 254 8.57 -6.89 -14.45
CA THR A 254 9.36 -6.41 -15.61
C THR A 254 8.59 -6.60 -16.91
N GLN A 255 8.00 -7.78 -17.14
CA GLN A 255 7.22 -8.07 -18.35
C GLN A 255 5.99 -7.17 -18.46
N ARG A 256 5.31 -6.88 -17.34
CA ARG A 256 4.18 -5.94 -17.31
C ARG A 256 4.59 -4.55 -17.79
N HIS A 257 5.73 -4.05 -17.31
CA HIS A 257 6.26 -2.76 -17.75
C HIS A 257 6.60 -2.76 -19.24
N LEU A 258 7.24 -3.82 -19.73
CA LEU A 258 7.57 -3.98 -21.15
C LEU A 258 6.31 -4.01 -22.02
N LYS A 259 5.28 -4.77 -21.63
CA LYS A 259 3.99 -4.84 -22.33
C LYS A 259 3.30 -3.48 -22.38
N THR A 260 3.16 -2.80 -21.24
CA THR A 260 2.56 -1.46 -21.20
C THR A 260 3.36 -0.45 -22.04
N THR A 261 4.69 -0.57 -22.05
CA THR A 261 5.56 0.28 -22.87
C THR A 261 5.36 0.01 -24.36
N ALA A 262 5.28 -1.26 -24.76
CA ALA A 262 5.04 -1.68 -26.14
C ALA A 262 3.67 -1.23 -26.64
N GLU A 263 2.60 -1.44 -25.85
CA GLU A 263 1.23 -1.05 -26.18
C GLU A 263 1.09 0.48 -26.33
N LYS A 264 1.80 1.25 -25.50
CA LYS A 264 1.82 2.72 -25.58
C LYS A 264 2.86 3.27 -26.56
N GLN A 265 3.60 2.41 -27.26
CA GLN A 265 4.69 2.78 -28.17
C GLN A 265 5.78 3.67 -27.53
N LEU A 266 6.03 3.50 -26.23
CA LEU A 266 6.97 4.32 -25.45
C LEU A 266 8.41 3.74 -25.45
N PHE A 267 8.92 3.38 -26.63
CA PHE A 267 10.20 2.67 -26.79
C PHE A 267 11.45 3.46 -26.35
N ASN A 268 11.32 4.77 -26.10
CA ASN A 268 12.39 5.62 -25.56
C ASN A 268 12.60 5.45 -24.03
N ASN A 269 11.82 4.60 -23.36
CA ASN A 269 11.97 4.33 -21.93
C ASN A 269 13.32 3.66 -21.62
N LYS A 270 14.04 4.15 -20.59
CA LYS A 270 15.32 3.59 -20.12
C LYS A 270 15.28 2.08 -19.87
N LEU A 271 14.15 1.56 -19.39
CA LEU A 271 13.99 0.14 -19.10
C LEU A 271 13.86 -0.70 -20.37
N TRP A 272 13.17 -0.18 -21.39
CA TRP A 272 13.10 -0.80 -22.71
C TRP A 272 14.47 -0.83 -23.39
N GLN A 273 15.16 0.32 -23.38
CA GLN A 273 16.51 0.43 -23.94
C GLN A 273 17.51 -0.49 -23.24
N LYS A 274 17.43 -0.60 -21.90
CA LYS A 274 18.26 -1.55 -21.14
C LYS A 274 17.92 -3.00 -21.47
N PHE A 275 16.64 -3.34 -21.58
CA PHE A 275 16.21 -4.70 -21.92
C PHE A 275 16.71 -5.12 -23.30
N ILE A 276 16.52 -4.28 -24.32
CA ILE A 276 17.02 -4.52 -25.69
C ILE A 276 18.55 -4.56 -25.72
N LYS A 277 19.23 -3.74 -24.91
CA LYS A 277 20.69 -3.80 -24.80
C LYS A 277 21.17 -5.13 -24.21
N ASP A 278 20.49 -5.62 -23.18
CA ASP A 278 20.91 -6.82 -22.44
C ASP A 278 20.48 -8.14 -23.15
N HIS A 279 19.43 -8.10 -23.99
CA HIS A 279 18.80 -9.29 -24.59
C HIS A 279 18.57 -9.22 -26.09
N GLY A 280 18.75 -8.06 -26.73
CA GLY A 280 18.61 -7.91 -28.18
C GLY A 280 19.87 -8.40 -28.89
N ASN A 281 19.69 -9.11 -30.01
CA ASN A 281 20.82 -9.48 -30.86
C ASN A 281 21.58 -8.23 -31.33
N GLU A 282 22.90 -8.27 -31.27
CA GLU A 282 23.82 -7.22 -31.75
C GLU A 282 23.79 -7.12 -33.29
N THR A 283 22.65 -6.73 -33.87
CA THR A 283 22.57 -6.31 -35.27
C THR A 283 22.54 -4.79 -35.30
N THR A 284 23.72 -4.26 -35.60
CA THR A 284 24.10 -2.87 -35.85
C THR A 284 22.99 -1.95 -36.38
N GLY A 285 22.74 -0.88 -35.63
CA GLY A 285 22.78 0.48 -36.18
C GLY A 285 21.67 0.85 -37.17
N LYS A 286 20.41 0.72 -36.76
CA LYS A 286 19.27 1.62 -37.08
C LYS A 286 18.07 1.04 -36.33
N VAL A 287 17.39 1.86 -35.52
CA VAL A 287 16.13 1.46 -34.86
C VAL A 287 15.10 1.28 -35.97
N ALA A 288 15.00 0.06 -36.50
CA ALA A 288 14.02 -0.30 -37.51
C ALA A 288 12.66 -0.51 -36.83
N GLU A 289 11.66 0.22 -37.33
CA GLU A 289 10.28 0.05 -36.94
C GLU A 289 9.85 -1.43 -37.11
N LYS A 290 9.31 -2.00 -36.04
CA LYS A 290 8.40 -3.15 -36.03
C LYS A 290 8.94 -4.53 -36.42
N SER A 291 10.07 -4.66 -37.12
CA SER A 291 10.45 -5.92 -37.79
C SER A 291 11.29 -6.90 -36.97
N ASP A 292 12.05 -6.46 -35.97
CA ASP A 292 12.93 -7.34 -35.17
C ASP A 292 12.30 -7.79 -33.83
N LEU A 293 10.97 -7.69 -33.71
CA LEU A 293 10.20 -8.12 -32.54
C LEU A 293 10.08 -9.65 -32.38
N MET A 294 10.85 -10.45 -33.13
CA MET A 294 10.78 -11.92 -33.05
C MET A 294 11.07 -12.45 -31.63
N ASP A 295 11.83 -11.74 -30.80
CA ASP A 295 12.10 -12.13 -29.41
C ASP A 295 11.02 -11.69 -28.39
N LEU A 296 9.98 -10.97 -28.83
CA LEU A 296 8.89 -10.45 -27.97
C LEU A 296 7.50 -10.97 -28.38
N GLN A 297 7.42 -12.07 -29.12
CA GLN A 297 6.14 -12.72 -29.50
C GLN A 297 5.22 -12.98 -28.30
N TRP A 298 5.80 -13.28 -27.13
CA TRP A 298 5.04 -13.49 -25.88
C TRP A 298 4.19 -12.29 -25.46
N ILE A 299 4.49 -11.06 -25.92
CA ILE A 299 3.70 -9.85 -25.61
C ILE A 299 2.26 -9.95 -26.15
N GLU A 300 2.09 -10.64 -27.28
CA GLU A 300 0.78 -10.87 -27.93
C GLU A 300 0.04 -12.07 -27.31
N GLU A 301 0.75 -13.00 -26.68
CA GLU A 301 0.19 -14.22 -26.06
C GLU A 301 -0.34 -14.00 -24.63
N THR A 302 -0.31 -12.77 -24.15
CA THR A 302 -0.64 -12.40 -22.77
C THR A 302 -1.34 -11.05 -22.70
N SER A 303 -2.03 -10.78 -21.60
CA SER A 303 -2.73 -9.52 -21.33
C SER A 303 -2.28 -8.90 -20.01
N LEU A 304 -2.70 -7.65 -19.77
CA LEU A 304 -2.75 -7.12 -18.42
C LEU A 304 -3.96 -7.72 -17.68
N ASN A 305 -4.05 -7.38 -16.39
CA ASN A 305 -4.98 -7.99 -15.47
C ASN A 305 -6.42 -7.45 -15.55
N ASN A 306 -6.70 -6.36 -16.27
CA ASN A 306 -8.07 -5.86 -16.32
C ASN A 306 -8.95 -6.75 -17.20
N LEU A 307 -10.24 -6.85 -16.87
CA LEU A 307 -11.16 -7.73 -17.58
C LEU A 307 -11.21 -7.47 -19.09
N THR A 308 -11.18 -6.20 -19.50
CA THR A 308 -11.17 -5.82 -20.92
C THR A 308 -10.01 -6.50 -21.67
N ASP A 309 -8.80 -6.43 -21.13
CA ASP A 309 -7.62 -7.01 -21.78
C ASP A 309 -7.64 -8.54 -21.71
N VAL A 310 -8.10 -9.11 -20.59
CA VAL A 310 -8.28 -10.56 -20.41
C VAL A 310 -9.27 -11.12 -21.43
N TYR A 311 -10.41 -10.44 -21.62
CA TYR A 311 -11.40 -10.84 -22.61
C TYR A 311 -10.89 -10.75 -24.03
N LYS A 312 -10.19 -9.66 -24.38
CA LYS A 312 -9.56 -9.53 -25.70
C LYS A 312 -8.62 -10.70 -25.99
N LEU A 313 -7.84 -11.11 -24.99
CA LEU A 313 -6.91 -12.23 -25.12
C LEU A 313 -7.64 -13.56 -25.37
N TYR A 314 -8.60 -13.94 -24.51
CA TYR A 314 -9.20 -15.28 -24.57
C TYR A 314 -10.39 -15.40 -25.54
N CYS A 315 -11.11 -14.30 -25.79
CA CYS A 315 -12.30 -14.31 -26.63
C CYS A 315 -12.04 -13.72 -28.02
N SER A 316 -10.88 -13.09 -28.24
CA SER A 316 -10.49 -12.46 -29.52
C SER A 316 -11.55 -11.50 -30.08
N LYS A 317 -12.26 -10.81 -29.20
CA LYS A 317 -13.32 -9.84 -29.51
C LYS A 317 -13.04 -8.53 -28.78
N ASP A 318 -13.48 -7.43 -29.36
CA ASP A 318 -13.52 -6.17 -28.62
C ASP A 318 -14.59 -6.23 -27.52
N PRO A 319 -14.28 -5.75 -26.30
CA PRO A 319 -15.20 -5.77 -25.19
C PRO A 319 -16.35 -4.79 -25.45
N PRO A 320 -17.62 -5.19 -25.30
CA PRO A 320 -18.79 -4.32 -25.45
C PRO A 320 -18.97 -3.27 -24.34
N GLN A 321 -17.90 -2.83 -23.66
CA GLN A 321 -18.00 -1.90 -22.52
C GLN A 321 -18.01 -0.42 -22.93
N ASP A 322 -18.98 0.33 -22.40
CA ASP A 322 -18.92 1.79 -22.34
C ASP A 322 -18.29 2.26 -21.02
N LYS A 323 -17.19 3.01 -21.13
CA LYS A 323 -16.46 3.56 -19.97
C LYS A 323 -17.25 4.65 -19.24
N THR A 324 -18.22 5.29 -19.90
CA THR A 324 -18.89 6.47 -19.32
C THR A 324 -19.83 6.11 -18.18
N ALA A 325 -20.50 4.96 -18.24
CA ALA A 325 -21.43 4.53 -17.22
C ALA A 325 -20.77 4.16 -15.88
N ARG A 326 -19.58 3.53 -15.91
CA ARG A 326 -18.83 3.18 -14.69
C ARG A 326 -18.38 4.42 -13.89
N SER A 327 -18.19 5.56 -14.57
CA SER A 327 -17.79 6.81 -13.91
C SER A 327 -18.84 7.35 -12.94
N VAL A 328 -20.12 7.00 -13.13
CA VAL A 328 -21.23 7.40 -12.26
C VAL A 328 -21.06 6.84 -10.85
N PHE A 329 -20.66 5.58 -10.72
CA PHE A 329 -20.42 4.96 -9.40
C PHE A 329 -19.16 5.49 -8.70
N THR A 330 -18.22 6.06 -9.46
CA THR A 330 -16.98 6.61 -8.90
C THR A 330 -17.13 8.06 -8.42
N SER A 331 -17.87 8.87 -9.17
CA SER A 331 -17.91 10.33 -8.94
C SER A 331 -19.30 10.98 -9.02
N GLY A 332 -20.33 10.22 -9.37
CA GLY A 332 -21.71 10.71 -9.49
C GLY A 332 -22.46 10.73 -8.15
N THR A 333 -23.73 11.13 -8.21
CA THR A 333 -24.67 11.11 -7.08
C THR A 333 -25.68 9.97 -7.18
N ARG A 334 -26.47 9.78 -6.12
CA ARG A 334 -27.58 8.83 -6.09
C ARG A 334 -28.60 9.11 -7.19
N GLU A 335 -28.91 10.38 -7.40
CA GLU A 335 -29.86 10.83 -8.42
C GLU A 335 -29.34 10.49 -9.83
N ASP A 336 -28.03 10.60 -10.06
CA ASP A 336 -27.42 10.21 -11.33
C ASP A 336 -27.57 8.72 -11.61
N VAL A 337 -27.39 7.87 -10.58
CA VAL A 337 -27.60 6.41 -10.66
C VAL A 337 -29.07 6.10 -10.97
N CYS A 338 -30.01 6.73 -10.26
CA CYS A 338 -31.44 6.54 -10.49
C CYS A 338 -31.88 7.01 -11.89
N ALA A 339 -31.32 8.12 -12.38
CA ALA A 339 -31.63 8.65 -13.72
C ALA A 339 -31.11 7.74 -14.85
N LYS A 340 -30.00 7.03 -14.61
CA LYS A 340 -29.35 6.15 -15.60
C LYS A 340 -29.56 4.65 -15.30
N PHE A 341 -30.60 4.31 -14.54
CA PHE A 341 -30.83 2.94 -14.06
C PHE A 341 -31.10 1.91 -15.17
N GLN A 342 -31.87 2.28 -16.20
CA GLN A 342 -32.36 1.36 -17.24
C GLN A 342 -31.37 1.05 -18.35
N VAL A 343 -30.26 1.78 -18.41
CA VAL A 343 -29.39 1.67 -19.56
C VAL A 343 -28.57 0.40 -19.38
N GLY A 344 -28.64 -0.52 -20.34
CA GLY A 344 -27.67 -1.62 -20.49
C GLY A 344 -26.22 -1.17 -20.67
N GLU A 345 -25.89 0.07 -20.28
CA GLU A 345 -24.56 0.66 -20.17
C GLU A 345 -24.00 0.60 -18.76
N VAL A 346 -24.78 0.36 -17.68
CA VAL A 346 -24.19 0.03 -16.37
C VAL A 346 -23.37 -1.24 -16.55
N SER A 347 -22.08 -1.04 -16.76
CA SER A 347 -21.02 -1.95 -17.21
C SER A 347 -21.15 -3.37 -16.66
N PHE A 348 -22.06 -4.16 -17.20
CA PHE A 348 -22.15 -5.55 -16.80
C PHE A 348 -21.04 -6.33 -17.48
N ASP A 349 -20.20 -6.93 -16.66
CA ASP A 349 -19.10 -7.78 -17.08
C ASP A 349 -19.62 -9.15 -17.55
N TYR A 350 -20.64 -9.18 -18.43
CA TYR A 350 -21.07 -10.36 -19.19
C TYR A 350 -19.90 -11.06 -19.88
N ILE A 351 -18.96 -10.23 -20.32
CA ILE A 351 -17.61 -10.52 -20.81
C ILE A 351 -16.83 -11.52 -19.92
N CYS A 352 -17.04 -11.49 -18.61
CA CYS A 352 -16.46 -12.43 -17.64
C CYS A 352 -16.92 -13.87 -17.90
N THR A 353 -18.16 -14.07 -18.39
CA THR A 353 -18.73 -15.40 -18.66
C THR A 353 -17.99 -16.14 -19.77
N ASP A 354 -17.78 -15.45 -20.89
CA ASP A 354 -17.07 -16.01 -22.05
C ASP A 354 -15.61 -16.30 -21.67
N SER A 355 -14.92 -15.34 -21.05
CA SER A 355 -13.50 -15.48 -20.67
C SER A 355 -13.28 -16.55 -19.61
N ALA A 356 -14.18 -16.70 -18.63
CA ALA A 356 -14.10 -17.73 -17.59
C ALA A 356 -14.12 -19.16 -18.15
N THR A 357 -14.96 -19.42 -19.15
CA THR A 357 -15.09 -20.76 -19.76
C THR A 357 -13.79 -21.19 -20.43
N TYR A 358 -13.16 -20.28 -21.19
CA TYR A 358 -11.83 -20.51 -21.77
C TYR A 358 -10.75 -20.68 -20.69
N LEU A 359 -10.74 -19.79 -19.69
CA LEU A 359 -9.77 -19.83 -18.60
C LEU A 359 -9.81 -21.14 -17.81
N LEU A 360 -11.00 -21.61 -17.43
CA LEU A 360 -11.19 -22.87 -16.70
C LEU A 360 -10.71 -24.08 -17.53
N SER A 361 -10.94 -24.04 -18.84
CA SER A 361 -10.48 -25.08 -19.77
C SER A 361 -8.94 -25.12 -19.84
N ILE A 362 -8.30 -23.96 -20.00
CA ILE A 362 -6.83 -23.87 -20.07
C ILE A 362 -6.20 -24.22 -18.71
N LEU A 363 -6.80 -23.78 -17.60
CA LEU A 363 -6.35 -24.12 -16.25
C LEU A 363 -6.34 -25.64 -16.05
N SER A 364 -7.41 -26.33 -16.45
CA SER A 364 -7.52 -27.79 -16.33
C SER A 364 -6.47 -28.52 -17.18
N LEU A 365 -6.12 -27.96 -18.35
CA LEU A 365 -5.06 -28.51 -19.20
C LEU A 365 -3.66 -28.31 -18.61
N ARG A 366 -3.36 -27.12 -18.08
CA ARG A 366 -2.04 -26.78 -17.51
C ARG A 366 -1.81 -27.38 -16.13
N PHE A 367 -2.86 -27.44 -15.32
CA PHE A 367 -2.83 -27.89 -13.93
C PHE A 367 -3.86 -29.01 -13.70
N PRO A 368 -3.62 -30.22 -14.22
CA PRO A 368 -4.61 -31.30 -14.22
C PRO A 368 -4.85 -31.93 -12.83
N HIS A 369 -4.02 -31.58 -11.84
CA HIS A 369 -4.17 -32.12 -10.48
C HIS A 369 -5.27 -31.36 -9.72
N PRO A 370 -6.31 -32.04 -9.18
CA PRO A 370 -7.46 -31.38 -8.55
C PRO A 370 -7.09 -30.56 -7.31
N ALA A 371 -5.97 -30.88 -6.65
CA ALA A 371 -5.48 -30.09 -5.51
C ALA A 371 -5.19 -28.63 -5.87
N THR A 372 -4.82 -28.32 -7.12
CA THR A 372 -4.63 -26.93 -7.55
C THR A 372 -5.95 -26.18 -7.49
N LEU A 373 -7.02 -26.74 -8.08
CA LEU A 373 -8.36 -26.13 -8.02
C LEU A 373 -8.87 -26.05 -6.59
N TYR A 374 -8.72 -27.12 -5.79
CA TYR A 374 -9.12 -27.11 -4.39
C TYR A 374 -8.43 -25.98 -3.60
N GLY A 375 -7.12 -25.82 -3.80
CA GLY A 375 -6.35 -24.75 -3.18
C GLY A 375 -6.89 -23.37 -3.56
N LEU A 376 -7.21 -23.15 -4.83
CA LEU A 376 -7.80 -21.89 -5.30
C LEU A 376 -9.17 -21.61 -4.64
N LEU A 377 -10.04 -22.62 -4.56
CA LEU A 377 -11.36 -22.49 -3.94
C LEU A 377 -11.25 -22.16 -2.44
N GLU A 378 -10.38 -22.84 -1.70
CA GLU A 378 -10.22 -22.60 -0.26
C GLU A 378 -9.49 -21.28 0.04
N MET A 379 -8.47 -20.92 -0.74
CA MET A 379 -7.81 -19.61 -0.59
C MET A 379 -8.78 -18.45 -0.87
N GLY A 380 -9.72 -18.63 -1.81
CA GLY A 380 -10.78 -17.65 -2.08
C GLY A 380 -11.74 -17.42 -0.91
N SER A 381 -11.82 -18.36 0.03
CA SER A 381 -12.75 -18.35 1.18
C SER A 381 -12.09 -17.99 2.51
N MET A 382 -10.86 -17.46 2.51
CA MET A 382 -10.21 -17.04 3.75
C MET A 382 -10.97 -15.90 4.44
N TYR A 383 -10.98 -15.90 5.78
CA TYR A 383 -11.58 -14.85 6.59
C TYR A 383 -10.63 -14.44 7.72
N LEU A 384 -10.65 -13.16 8.07
CA LEU A 384 -9.86 -12.61 9.19
C LEU A 384 -10.82 -12.24 10.33
N PRO A 385 -10.81 -12.98 11.46
CA PRO A 385 -11.65 -12.65 12.60
C PRO A 385 -11.16 -11.36 13.27
N ILE A 386 -11.93 -10.29 13.13
CA ILE A 386 -11.72 -9.02 13.82
C ILE A 386 -12.86 -8.75 14.80
N ASN A 387 -12.60 -7.89 15.78
CA ASN A 387 -13.60 -7.40 16.72
C ASN A 387 -13.38 -5.90 16.97
N ASP A 388 -14.14 -5.29 17.88
CA ASP A 388 -14.06 -3.84 18.18
C ASP A 388 -12.67 -3.36 18.62
N SER A 389 -11.77 -4.27 19.05
CA SER A 389 -10.37 -3.91 19.32
C SER A 389 -9.62 -3.45 18.07
N TRP A 390 -10.05 -3.87 16.88
CA TRP A 390 -9.46 -3.43 15.61
C TRP A 390 -9.71 -1.95 15.36
N LEU A 391 -10.93 -1.46 15.59
CA LEU A 391 -11.26 -0.03 15.48
C LEU A 391 -10.44 0.79 16.49
N LYS A 392 -10.36 0.32 17.74
CA LYS A 392 -9.52 0.94 18.78
C LYS A 392 -8.03 0.88 18.45
N PHE A 393 -7.58 -0.13 17.70
CA PHE A 393 -6.21 -0.23 17.23
C PHE A 393 -5.93 0.81 16.15
N GLN A 394 -6.81 0.92 15.14
CA GLN A 394 -6.72 1.93 14.08
C GLN A 394 -6.69 3.35 14.66
N GLU A 395 -7.65 3.70 15.52
CA GLU A 395 -7.70 5.01 16.18
C GLU A 395 -6.41 5.34 16.95
N ARG A 396 -5.85 4.35 17.67
CA ARG A 396 -4.60 4.54 18.42
C ARG A 396 -3.39 4.66 17.49
N ALA A 397 -3.34 3.89 16.42
CA ALA A 397 -2.27 3.94 15.43
C ALA A 397 -2.27 5.30 14.72
N ASP A 398 -3.42 5.78 14.26
CA ASP A 398 -3.59 7.08 13.61
C ASP A 398 -3.20 8.22 14.56
N ARG A 399 -3.70 8.18 15.80
CA ARG A 399 -3.32 9.18 16.82
C ARG A 399 -1.81 9.19 17.06
N THR A 400 -1.19 8.03 17.21
CA THR A 400 0.26 7.92 17.45
C THR A 400 1.05 8.44 16.26
N PHE A 401 0.62 8.15 15.04
CA PHE A 401 1.22 8.68 13.81
C PHE A 401 1.12 10.20 13.78
N SER A 402 -0.06 10.78 13.98
CA SER A 402 -0.25 12.23 13.99
C SER A 402 0.53 12.92 15.11
N ASP A 403 0.60 12.32 16.30
CA ASP A 403 1.41 12.83 17.42
C ASP A 403 2.91 12.81 17.09
N ASN A 404 3.40 11.75 16.44
CA ASN A 404 4.79 11.66 16.00
C ASN A 404 5.11 12.66 14.87
N GLU A 405 4.23 12.81 13.89
CA GLU A 405 4.39 13.80 12.83
C GLU A 405 4.44 15.23 13.39
N ARG A 406 3.53 15.55 14.31
CA ARG A 406 3.51 16.83 15.01
C ARG A 406 4.79 17.05 15.81
N ARG A 407 5.24 16.06 16.58
CA ARG A 407 6.47 16.14 17.37
C ARG A 407 7.70 16.31 16.48
N GLN A 408 7.78 15.59 15.36
CA GLN A 408 8.85 15.73 14.38
C GLN A 408 8.91 17.16 13.83
N ARG A 409 7.75 17.73 13.47
CA ARG A 409 7.64 19.11 13.00
C ARG A 409 8.08 20.12 14.06
N GLU A 410 7.64 19.94 15.31
CA GLU A 410 8.05 20.78 16.44
C GLU A 410 9.57 20.75 16.66
N LEU A 411 10.20 19.57 16.62
CA LEU A 411 11.65 19.42 16.76
C LEU A 411 12.40 20.08 15.60
N LEU A 412 11.93 19.93 14.37
CA LEU A 412 12.51 20.58 13.20
C LEU A 412 12.42 22.12 13.31
N VAL A 413 11.28 22.64 13.78
CA VAL A 413 11.10 24.08 14.05
C VAL A 413 12.07 24.54 15.14
N GLN A 414 12.24 23.78 16.21
CA GLN A 414 13.22 24.08 17.25
C GLN A 414 14.65 24.14 16.70
N LEU A 415 15.04 23.20 15.85
CA LEU A 415 16.35 23.20 15.19
C LEU A 415 16.54 24.42 14.27
N ALA A 416 15.51 24.79 13.52
CA ALA A 416 15.54 26.00 12.68
C ALA A 416 15.72 27.27 13.52
N ASN A 417 15.02 27.37 14.65
CA ASN A 417 15.13 28.50 15.58
C ASN A 417 16.53 28.55 16.21
N GLN A 418 17.03 27.41 16.70
CA GLN A 418 18.38 27.32 17.27
C GLN A 418 19.47 27.69 16.26
N ALA A 419 19.31 27.27 15.00
CA ALA A 419 20.23 27.66 13.93
C ALA A 419 20.19 29.17 13.68
N LEU A 420 18.99 29.76 13.64
CA LEU A 420 18.83 31.21 13.47
C LEU A 420 19.47 31.98 14.63
N ASP A 421 19.17 31.60 15.88
CA ASP A 421 19.68 32.25 17.08
C ASP A 421 21.20 32.18 17.16
N ARG A 422 21.79 31.02 16.82
CA ARG A 422 23.24 30.82 16.81
C ARG A 422 23.96 31.79 15.88
N TYR A 423 23.43 31.98 14.67
CA TYR A 423 24.06 32.83 13.64
C TYR A 423 23.61 34.29 13.68
N GLN A 424 22.75 34.67 14.62
CA GLN A 424 22.43 36.06 14.93
C GLN A 424 23.42 36.69 15.92
N GLN A 425 24.23 35.90 16.62
CA GLN A 425 25.19 36.39 17.61
C GLN A 425 26.41 37.07 16.96
N PRO A 426 27.02 38.08 17.61
CA PRO A 426 28.23 38.72 17.10
C PRO A 426 29.41 37.71 17.02
N GLY A 427 30.04 37.60 15.85
CA GLY A 427 31.23 36.76 15.66
C GLY A 427 30.98 35.34 15.11
N SER A 428 29.72 34.95 14.90
CA SER A 428 29.37 33.70 14.21
C SER A 428 29.16 33.92 12.71
N ASP A 429 29.80 33.13 11.86
CA ASP A 429 29.64 33.17 10.40
C ASP A 429 28.98 31.88 9.89
N PRO A 430 27.75 31.93 9.34
CA PRO A 430 27.07 30.74 8.82
C PRO A 430 27.77 30.10 7.62
N THR A 431 28.64 30.82 6.90
CA THR A 431 29.40 30.26 5.76
C THR A 431 30.44 29.22 6.20
N THR A 432 30.79 29.19 7.49
CA THR A 432 31.69 28.19 8.08
C THR A 432 30.96 26.92 8.52
N ASP A 433 29.63 26.91 8.56
CA ASP A 433 28.86 25.72 8.93
C ASP A 433 28.75 24.76 7.74
N PRO A 434 29.31 23.53 7.83
CA PRO A 434 29.29 22.60 6.72
C PRO A 434 27.87 22.26 6.22
N TRP A 435 26.81 22.39 7.02
CA TRP A 435 25.44 22.07 6.61
C TRP A 435 24.63 23.29 6.16
N LEU A 436 24.96 24.49 6.64
CA LEU A 436 24.14 25.70 6.50
C LEU A 436 24.79 26.80 5.64
N TRP A 437 26.00 26.59 5.13
CA TRP A 437 26.77 27.58 4.37
C TRP A 437 26.10 28.06 3.07
N ASP A 438 25.28 27.21 2.45
CA ASP A 438 24.62 27.45 1.16
C ASP A 438 23.21 28.07 1.27
N LEU A 439 22.73 28.34 2.49
CA LEU A 439 21.43 28.97 2.70
C LEU A 439 21.49 30.48 2.49
N ASP A 440 20.40 31.09 2.02
CA ASP A 440 20.31 32.54 1.85
C ASP A 440 20.08 33.25 3.20
N TRP A 441 21.19 33.62 3.84
CA TRP A 441 21.22 34.35 5.11
C TRP A 441 20.95 35.86 4.96
N SER A 442 20.62 36.36 3.76
CA SER A 442 20.39 37.79 3.53
C SER A 442 19.19 38.33 4.32
N LYS A 443 19.33 39.56 4.79
CA LYS A 443 18.27 40.33 5.45
C LYS A 443 17.63 41.30 4.44
N PRO A 444 16.33 41.65 4.59
CA PRO A 444 15.64 42.57 3.69
C PRO A 444 16.34 43.93 3.69
N ARG A 445 16.52 44.49 2.48
CA ARG A 445 17.17 45.79 2.29
C ARG A 445 16.27 46.92 2.81
N LEU A 446 16.88 47.90 3.49
CA LEU A 446 16.22 49.15 3.87
C LEU A 446 15.83 49.92 2.61
N THR A 447 14.54 50.18 2.40
CA THR A 447 14.11 51.27 1.52
C THR A 447 14.17 52.57 2.33
N SER A 448 14.90 53.54 1.80
CA SER A 448 15.26 54.81 2.45
C SER A 448 14.05 55.66 2.89
N THR A 449 12.85 55.38 2.41
CA THR A 449 11.61 56.06 2.81
C THR A 449 11.12 55.70 4.22
N CYS A 450 11.52 54.56 4.80
CA CYS A 450 11.05 54.14 6.14
C CYS A 450 12.05 54.46 7.27
N ALA A 451 13.31 54.77 6.92
CA ALA A 451 14.34 55.17 7.89
C ALA A 451 14.07 56.57 8.48
N PHE A 452 13.55 57.50 7.68
CA PHE A 452 13.21 58.85 8.13
C PHE A 452 12.00 58.88 9.08
N GLN A 453 11.00 58.01 8.90
CA GLN A 453 9.86 57.95 9.81
C GLN A 453 10.21 57.42 11.21
N CYS A 454 11.22 56.54 11.34
CA CYS A 454 11.61 55.97 12.63
C CYS A 454 12.52 56.90 13.46
N LEU A 455 13.36 57.69 12.79
CA LEU A 455 14.25 58.68 13.41
C LEU A 455 13.51 59.98 13.78
N ASP A 456 12.57 60.44 12.94
CA ASP A 456 11.78 61.65 13.24
C ASP A 456 10.85 61.45 14.44
N ILE A 457 10.26 60.26 14.63
CA ILE A 457 9.35 60.03 15.77
C ILE A 457 10.12 59.97 17.11
N HIS A 458 11.32 59.37 17.14
CA HIS A 458 12.17 59.38 18.35
C HIS A 458 12.59 60.81 18.73
N PHE A 459 12.90 61.66 17.74
CA PHE A 459 13.31 63.04 17.98
C PHE A 459 12.12 63.95 18.33
N ILE A 460 10.95 63.75 17.72
CA ILE A 460 9.71 64.50 18.01
C ILE A 460 9.13 64.16 19.38
N VAL A 461 9.21 62.91 19.84
CA VAL A 461 8.75 62.50 21.18
C VAL A 461 9.67 63.05 22.26
N LEU A 462 11.00 63.03 22.07
CA LEU A 462 11.93 63.69 23.00
C LEU A 462 11.73 65.22 23.03
N LEU A 463 11.47 65.86 21.87
CA LEU A 463 11.24 67.30 21.77
C LEU A 463 9.89 67.76 22.35
N LYS A 464 8.85 66.91 22.32
CA LYS A 464 7.54 67.22 22.93
C LYS A 464 7.54 67.11 24.46
N VAL A 465 8.48 66.37 25.05
CA VAL A 465 8.67 66.33 26.50
C VAL A 465 9.44 67.55 27.02
N VAL A 466 10.18 68.30 26.16
CA VAL A 466 11.09 69.37 26.60
C VAL A 466 10.87 70.72 25.88
N ARG A 467 9.63 71.19 25.67
CA ARG A 467 9.40 72.59 25.28
C ARG A 467 8.26 73.28 26.04
N PHE A 468 8.65 74.11 27.00
CA PHE A 468 7.94 75.34 27.36
C PHE A 468 8.95 76.46 27.66
N ASN A 469 9.31 77.25 26.66
CA ASN A 469 9.35 78.73 26.73
C ASN A 469 9.80 79.33 25.37
N PRO A 470 9.11 80.33 24.80
CA PRO A 470 9.48 80.95 23.54
C PRO A 470 10.30 82.22 23.78
N GLY A 471 11.51 82.27 23.22
CA GLY A 471 12.28 83.51 23.13
C GLY A 471 13.76 83.35 23.49
N ASN A 472 14.57 82.88 22.53
CA ASN A 472 15.88 83.46 22.21
C ASN A 472 16.58 82.66 21.10
N ARG A 473 17.33 83.38 20.26
CA ARG A 473 18.12 82.86 19.15
C ARG A 473 19.10 81.79 19.62
N ILE A 474 19.18 80.68 18.88
CA ILE A 474 20.12 79.58 19.11
C ILE A 474 21.56 80.07 18.92
N ARG A 475 22.33 80.14 20.00
CA ARG A 475 23.80 80.06 19.97
C ARG A 475 24.20 78.74 20.63
N PHE A 476 25.14 78.04 20.00
CA PHE A 476 25.78 76.83 20.52
C PHE A 476 26.35 77.09 21.93
N LEU A 477 25.98 76.27 22.90
CA LEU A 477 26.66 76.21 24.19
C LEU A 477 26.97 74.76 24.55
N GLN A 478 28.22 74.56 24.97
CA GLN A 478 28.81 73.30 25.37
C GLN A 478 28.21 72.75 26.67
N LYS A 479 28.46 71.44 26.81
CA LYS A 479 28.06 70.49 27.84
C LYS A 479 28.54 70.91 29.24
N THR A 480 27.63 71.37 30.10
CA THR A 480 27.57 71.18 31.57
C THR A 480 26.49 72.10 32.13
N GLU A 481 25.42 71.53 32.68
CA GLU A 481 24.58 72.01 33.81
C GLU A 481 23.15 71.40 33.68
N ALA A 482 22.98 70.10 33.95
CA ALA A 482 21.68 69.42 33.81
C ALA A 482 21.27 68.58 35.04
N ASP A 483 21.91 68.76 36.20
CA ASP A 483 21.76 67.84 37.35
C ASP A 483 20.98 68.38 38.56
N LYS A 484 20.18 69.45 38.44
CA LYS A 484 19.52 70.03 39.64
C LYS A 484 18.01 70.30 39.61
N LYS A 485 17.24 69.72 38.68
CA LYS A 485 15.77 69.89 38.68
C LYS A 485 14.99 68.60 38.38
N LEU A 486 15.24 67.54 39.16
CA LEU A 486 14.43 66.31 39.11
C LEU A 486 13.89 65.94 40.50
N ALA A 487 13.23 66.87 41.17
CA ALA A 487 12.48 66.58 42.40
C ALA A 487 11.27 67.52 42.51
N ALA A 488 10.12 67.05 42.02
CA ALA A 488 8.74 67.34 42.44
C ALA A 488 7.79 67.33 41.24
N LEU A 489 6.92 66.31 41.14
CA LEU A 489 5.48 66.46 40.86
C LEU A 489 4.78 65.07 40.87
N PRO A 490 3.54 64.98 41.37
CA PRO A 490 2.82 63.72 41.58
C PRO A 490 1.86 63.45 40.42
N ASN A 491 2.09 62.41 39.62
CA ASN A 491 1.05 61.86 38.73
C ASN A 491 1.42 60.45 38.27
N ILE A 492 1.10 59.48 39.12
CA ILE A 492 1.29 58.04 38.85
C ILE A 492 0.46 57.62 37.61
N SER A 493 -0.67 58.27 37.33
CA SER A 493 -1.51 58.01 36.15
C SER A 493 -0.85 58.39 34.82
N ALA A 494 -0.15 59.53 34.76
CA ALA A 494 0.55 59.98 33.55
C ALA A 494 1.79 59.12 33.24
N ILE A 495 2.47 58.64 34.29
CA ILE A 495 3.60 57.71 34.17
C ILE A 495 3.10 56.33 33.68
N CYS A 496 1.99 55.82 34.24
CA CYS A 496 1.40 54.55 33.79
C CYS A 496 0.85 54.61 32.35
N ILE A 497 0.21 55.72 31.96
CA ILE A 497 -0.26 55.92 30.57
C ILE A 497 0.93 56.09 29.62
N GLY A 498 1.97 56.81 30.03
CA GLY A 498 3.23 56.91 29.29
C GLY A 498 3.91 55.55 29.10
N LEU A 499 3.98 54.73 30.16
CA LEU A 499 4.50 53.36 30.10
C LEU A 499 3.65 52.46 29.20
N LEU A 500 2.31 52.54 29.27
CA LEU A 500 1.42 51.79 28.40
C LEU A 500 1.55 52.19 26.93
N ILE A 501 1.66 53.48 26.62
CA ILE A 501 1.88 53.99 25.26
C ILE A 501 3.26 53.58 24.74
N VAL A 502 4.29 53.64 25.58
CA VAL A 502 5.64 53.14 25.25
C VAL A 502 5.59 51.63 25.02
N LEU A 503 4.89 50.85 25.84
CA LEU A 503 4.70 49.40 25.66
C LEU A 503 3.93 49.10 24.36
N HIS A 504 2.87 49.85 24.06
CA HIS A 504 2.05 49.69 22.87
C HIS A 504 2.82 50.08 21.60
N LEU A 505 3.60 51.17 21.64
CA LEU A 505 4.52 51.55 20.57
C LEU A 505 5.68 50.57 20.43
N PHE A 506 6.20 49.99 21.52
CA PHE A 506 7.19 48.91 21.47
C PHE A 506 6.61 47.64 20.84
N LEU A 507 5.37 47.29 21.14
CA LEU A 507 4.67 46.15 20.55
C LEU A 507 4.37 46.38 19.06
N HIS A 508 3.96 47.59 18.65
CA HIS A 508 3.64 47.91 17.26
C HIS A 508 4.89 48.18 16.38
N PHE A 509 5.90 48.89 16.87
CA PHE A 509 7.17 49.13 16.16
C PHE A 509 8.16 47.95 16.29
N GLY A 510 8.11 47.20 17.39
CA GLY A 510 8.90 45.97 17.58
C GLY A 510 8.52 44.89 16.57
N PHE A 511 7.24 44.81 16.20
CA PHE A 511 6.73 43.86 15.19
C PHE A 511 7.35 44.08 13.80
N THR A 512 7.51 45.35 13.38
CA THR A 512 8.21 45.69 12.13
C THR A 512 9.73 45.56 12.22
N SER A 513 10.30 45.52 13.44
CA SER A 513 11.74 45.35 13.68
C SER A 513 12.14 43.88 13.76
N PHE A 514 11.28 42.99 14.26
CA PHE A 514 11.54 41.55 14.32
C PHE A 514 11.59 40.93 12.90
N LEU A 515 10.65 41.35 12.03
CA LEU A 515 10.70 41.09 10.58
C LEU A 515 11.92 41.68 9.87
N ARG A 516 12.78 42.49 10.52
CA ARG A 516 14.05 42.98 9.93
C ARG A 516 15.24 42.11 10.34
N LEU A 517 15.07 41.22 11.31
CA LEU A 517 16.13 40.36 11.86
C LEU A 517 16.16 38.95 11.26
N LEU A 518 15.04 38.46 10.71
CA LEU A 518 14.94 37.13 10.10
C LEU A 518 15.69 37.07 8.75
N CYS A 519 16.47 36.03 8.48
CA CYS A 519 17.06 35.81 7.15
C CYS A 519 16.03 35.31 6.13
N ARG A 520 16.36 35.34 4.84
CA ARG A 520 15.43 34.96 3.77
C ARG A 520 14.99 33.51 3.84
N TRP A 521 15.92 32.55 3.99
CA TRP A 521 15.57 31.12 4.02
C TRP A 521 14.57 30.80 5.13
N TYR A 522 14.68 31.46 6.28
CA TYR A 522 13.79 31.23 7.41
C TYR A 522 12.38 31.81 7.18
N ARG A 523 12.28 32.97 6.52
CA ARG A 523 10.98 33.58 6.17
C ARG A 523 10.18 32.76 5.17
N GLU A 524 10.87 32.08 4.27
CA GLU A 524 10.23 31.21 3.28
C GLU A 524 9.50 30.03 3.94
N LEU A 525 9.86 29.69 5.19
CA LEU A 525 9.22 28.67 6.01
C LEU A 525 8.02 29.18 6.82
N ILE A 526 7.70 30.48 6.75
CA ILE A 526 6.57 31.09 7.47
C ILE A 526 5.35 31.20 6.53
N PRO A 527 4.13 30.84 6.97
CA PRO A 527 2.91 30.98 6.16
C PRO A 527 2.68 32.41 5.68
N LYS A 528 2.27 32.54 4.41
CA LYS A 528 1.95 33.84 3.82
C LYS A 528 0.52 34.27 4.22
N PRO A 529 0.26 35.57 4.46
CA PRO A 529 1.22 36.68 4.47
C PRO A 529 2.11 36.65 5.72
N VAL A 530 3.44 36.68 5.53
CA VAL A 530 4.43 36.50 6.62
C VAL A 530 4.20 37.47 7.76
N LYS A 531 3.81 38.72 7.47
CA LYS A 531 3.53 39.75 8.47
C LYS A 531 2.52 39.31 9.55
N ASN A 532 1.54 38.51 9.19
CA ASN A 532 0.47 38.12 10.12
C ASN A 532 0.78 36.80 10.85
N ASN A 533 1.78 36.05 10.38
CA ASN A 533 2.10 34.70 10.87
C ASN A 533 3.52 34.60 11.43
N VAL A 534 4.19 35.73 11.71
CA VAL A 534 5.56 35.74 12.24
C VAL A 534 5.66 34.94 13.54
N ASP A 535 4.64 35.06 14.40
CA ASP A 535 4.57 34.38 15.69
C ASP A 535 4.42 32.85 15.57
N ALA A 536 3.96 32.36 14.41
CA ALA A 536 3.89 30.93 14.13
C ALA A 536 5.26 30.31 13.81
N GLY A 537 6.29 31.12 13.57
CA GLY A 537 7.63 30.65 13.23
C GLY A 537 7.68 29.88 11.90
N PRO A 538 8.73 29.05 11.66
CA PRO A 538 8.96 28.33 10.43
C PRO A 538 8.06 27.09 10.34
N CYS A 539 6.76 27.26 10.59
CA CYS A 539 5.85 26.13 10.74
C CYS A 539 5.61 25.39 9.42
N LEU A 540 5.91 25.94 8.24
CA LEU A 540 5.81 25.20 6.97
C LEU A 540 6.88 24.09 6.84
N LEU A 541 7.84 24.02 7.75
CA LEU A 541 8.90 23.04 7.74
C LEU A 541 8.37 21.61 7.85
N THR A 542 8.76 20.74 6.91
CA THR A 542 8.46 19.31 6.94
C THR A 542 9.73 18.50 6.68
N ALA A 543 9.73 17.22 7.04
CA ALA A 543 10.86 16.31 6.81
C ALA A 543 11.19 16.11 5.31
N GLN A 544 10.24 16.40 4.41
CA GLN A 544 10.43 16.29 2.95
C GLN A 544 11.14 17.51 2.34
N MET A 545 11.28 18.61 3.10
CA MET A 545 11.93 19.81 2.60
C MET A 545 13.45 19.61 2.50
N ARG A 546 14.07 20.21 1.47
CA ARG A 546 15.52 20.15 1.20
C ARG A 546 16.38 20.65 2.37
N ILE A 547 15.82 21.51 3.22
CA ILE A 547 16.50 22.06 4.40
C ILE A 547 16.48 21.12 5.61
N ALA A 548 15.55 20.16 5.68
CA ALA A 548 15.40 19.28 6.85
C ALA A 548 16.65 18.42 7.12
N PRO A 549 17.29 17.77 6.13
CA PRO A 549 18.57 17.05 6.34
C PRO A 549 19.69 17.95 6.87
N LYS A 550 19.71 19.24 6.47
CA LYS A 550 20.70 20.22 6.91
C LYS A 550 20.50 20.61 8.37
N LEU A 551 19.26 20.88 8.76
CA LEU A 551 18.89 21.21 10.14
C LEU A 551 19.13 20.03 11.10
N LEU A 552 18.87 18.81 10.63
CA LEU A 552 19.16 17.56 11.35
C LEU A 552 20.65 17.21 11.37
N ARG A 553 21.49 17.95 10.65
CA ARG A 553 22.93 17.69 10.46
C ARG A 553 23.22 16.26 10.04
N LEU A 554 22.43 15.72 9.11
CA LEU A 554 22.61 14.35 8.64
C LEU A 554 23.96 14.19 7.93
N CYS A 555 24.59 13.04 8.16
CA CYS A 555 25.85 12.64 7.54
C CYS A 555 25.68 11.35 6.75
N TRP A 556 26.43 11.21 5.67
CA TRP A 556 26.64 9.94 4.98
C TRP A 556 28.14 9.68 4.88
N GLN A 557 28.59 8.50 5.34
CA GLN A 557 30.02 8.15 5.41
C GLN A 557 30.87 9.22 6.13
N GLY A 558 30.31 9.85 7.17
CA GLY A 558 30.98 10.90 7.94
C GLY A 558 30.99 12.29 7.29
N LEU A 559 30.38 12.46 6.12
CA LEU A 559 30.32 13.73 5.40
C LEU A 559 28.93 14.37 5.47
N PRO A 560 28.83 15.72 5.58
CA PRO A 560 27.55 16.42 5.53
C PRO A 560 26.76 16.13 4.26
N VAL A 561 25.45 15.90 4.42
CA VAL A 561 24.54 15.65 3.29
C VAL A 561 23.99 16.97 2.74
N HIS A 562 24.16 17.17 1.43
CA HIS A 562 23.67 18.34 0.68
C HIS A 562 22.75 17.93 -0.46
N TYR A 563 21.83 18.82 -0.79
CA TYR A 563 21.01 18.69 -1.98
C TYR A 563 21.72 19.36 -3.16
N ASP A 564 21.89 18.63 -4.27
CA ASP A 564 22.51 19.14 -5.50
C ASP A 564 21.59 18.90 -6.72
N GLN A 565 21.52 19.88 -7.62
CA GLN A 565 20.81 19.77 -8.90
C GLN A 565 21.84 19.45 -9.98
N VAL A 566 22.00 18.17 -10.30
CA VAL A 566 22.90 17.75 -11.36
C VAL A 566 22.13 17.80 -12.68
N HIS A 567 22.58 18.65 -13.60
CA HIS A 567 22.23 18.53 -15.01
C HIS A 567 23.15 17.46 -15.63
N LEU A 568 22.57 16.34 -16.07
CA LEU A 568 23.30 15.35 -16.87
C LEU A 568 23.49 15.94 -18.27
N SER A 569 24.74 16.08 -18.71
CA SER A 569 25.12 16.80 -19.95
C SER A 569 24.61 16.18 -21.25
N ASP A 570 23.94 15.02 -21.23
CA ASP A 570 23.45 14.32 -22.42
C ASP A 570 21.93 14.07 -22.44
N SER A 571 21.17 14.72 -21.55
CA SER A 571 19.71 14.73 -21.65
C SER A 571 19.16 15.95 -20.90
N ASP A 572 18.24 16.70 -21.49
CA ASP A 572 17.51 17.84 -20.91
C ASP A 572 16.58 17.47 -19.73
N ILE A 573 17.02 16.55 -18.87
CA ILE A 573 16.32 16.06 -17.69
C ILE A 573 17.18 16.39 -16.47
N ALA A 574 16.76 17.38 -15.71
CA ALA A 574 17.33 17.65 -14.39
C ALA A 574 16.98 16.48 -13.45
N VAL A 575 18.00 15.83 -12.87
CA VAL A 575 17.81 14.77 -11.87
C VAL A 575 18.23 15.31 -10.50
N SER A 576 17.31 15.28 -9.54
CA SER A 576 17.57 15.68 -8.16
C SER A 576 18.27 14.56 -7.38
N GLN A 577 19.39 14.87 -6.71
CA GLN A 577 20.15 13.90 -5.91
C GLN A 577 20.70 14.51 -4.61
N LEU A 578 20.74 13.69 -3.55
CA LEU A 578 21.49 14.00 -2.33
C LEU A 578 22.95 13.60 -2.53
N ARG A 579 23.89 14.49 -2.21
CA ARG A 579 25.34 14.29 -2.36
C ARG A 579 26.07 14.60 -1.05
N CYS A 580 27.23 13.98 -0.87
CA CYS A 580 28.14 14.32 0.22
C CYS A 580 28.92 15.61 -0.11
N ALA A 581 29.14 16.47 0.88
CA ALA A 581 29.78 17.77 0.72
C ALA A 581 31.21 17.75 0.14
N SER A 582 31.91 16.61 0.12
CA SER A 582 33.26 16.50 -0.47
C SER A 582 33.32 16.96 -1.93
N LEU A 583 32.22 16.83 -2.67
CA LEU A 583 32.11 17.29 -4.07
C LEU A 583 32.09 18.82 -4.21
N VAL A 584 31.64 19.56 -3.19
CA VAL A 584 31.41 21.01 -3.28
C VAL A 584 32.59 21.81 -2.73
N ILE A 585 33.40 21.21 -1.84
CA ILE A 585 34.57 21.86 -1.21
C ILE A 585 35.89 21.58 -1.99
N GLY A 586 35.82 20.91 -3.14
CA GLY A 586 36.99 20.73 -4.03
C GLY A 586 38.03 19.74 -3.51
N ILE A 587 37.68 18.85 -2.57
CA ILE A 587 38.53 17.73 -2.19
C ILE A 587 38.32 16.63 -3.23
N LYS A 588 39.27 16.48 -4.15
CA LYS A 588 39.29 15.37 -5.11
C LYS A 588 39.48 14.06 -4.36
N ASP A 589 38.40 13.33 -4.12
CA ASP A 589 38.44 11.94 -3.69
C ASP A 589 37.90 11.05 -4.83
N PRO A 590 38.63 10.02 -5.32
CA PRO A 590 38.20 9.20 -6.46
C PRO A 590 36.99 8.29 -6.18
N PHE A 591 36.49 8.24 -4.94
CA PHE A 591 35.43 7.32 -4.50
C PHE A 591 34.08 8.01 -4.25
N CYS A 592 33.74 9.03 -5.06
CA CYS A 592 32.46 9.70 -4.90
C CYS A 592 31.30 8.86 -5.45
N HIS A 593 30.59 8.16 -4.57
CA HIS A 593 29.41 7.38 -4.93
C HIS A 593 28.16 8.27 -4.98
N THR A 594 27.47 8.24 -6.12
CA THR A 594 26.14 8.81 -6.29
C THR A 594 25.12 8.02 -5.47
N ILE A 595 24.41 8.66 -4.55
CA ILE A 595 23.20 8.08 -3.94
C ILE A 595 22.12 8.14 -5.02
N SER A 596 21.89 7.04 -5.75
CA SER A 596 20.83 7.00 -6.74
C SER A 596 19.49 7.19 -6.03
N SER A 597 18.74 8.20 -6.44
CA SER A 597 17.35 8.40 -6.08
C SER A 597 16.48 7.30 -6.70
N GLY A 598 16.59 6.09 -6.16
CA GLY A 598 15.41 5.26 -6.00
C GLY A 598 14.49 6.00 -5.04
N ILE A 599 13.22 6.12 -5.40
CA ILE A 599 12.15 6.74 -4.62
C ILE A 599 12.34 6.37 -3.14
N CYS A 600 12.86 7.30 -2.35
CA CYS A 600 12.89 7.19 -0.88
C CYS A 600 11.47 7.51 -0.41
N CYS A 601 10.56 6.57 -0.65
CA CYS A 601 9.70 6.10 0.43
C CYS A 601 10.62 5.34 1.39
N CYS A 602 11.47 6.07 2.11
CA CYS A 602 12.12 5.52 3.27
C CYS A 602 11.00 5.42 4.31
N PHE A 603 10.39 4.23 4.34
CA PHE A 603 9.84 3.68 5.57
C PHE A 603 10.84 4.01 6.66
N TRP A 604 10.37 4.69 7.71
CA TRP A 604 11.09 4.74 8.96
C TRP A 604 11.08 3.31 9.50
N GLU A 605 12.02 2.49 9.06
CA GLU A 605 12.52 1.37 9.85
C GLU A 605 13.13 1.99 11.09
N THR A 606 12.27 2.21 12.08
CA THR A 606 12.68 2.22 13.46
C THR A 606 13.41 0.91 13.67
N GLU A 607 14.66 1.01 14.10
CA GLU A 607 15.37 -0.10 14.72
C GLU A 607 14.38 -0.81 15.64
N CYS A 608 14.01 -2.03 15.26
CA CYS A 608 13.45 -2.98 16.17
C CYS A 608 14.51 -3.14 17.27
N ILE A 609 14.29 -2.45 18.39
CA ILE A 609 14.88 -2.84 19.66
C ILE A 609 14.60 -4.33 19.78
N GLU A 610 15.67 -5.12 19.76
CA GLU A 610 15.66 -6.53 20.05
C GLU A 610 14.92 -6.74 21.37
N LEU A 611 13.67 -7.21 21.29
CA LEU A 611 13.06 -7.95 22.37
C LEU A 611 13.58 -9.39 22.24
N PRO A 612 14.42 -9.87 23.17
CA PRO A 612 14.82 -11.26 23.16
C PRO A 612 13.59 -12.11 23.51
N ASN A 613 13.36 -13.15 22.70
CA ASN A 613 12.32 -14.18 22.81
C ASN A 613 11.03 -13.93 22.02
N MET A 614 11.03 -14.28 20.74
CA MET A 614 10.06 -15.24 20.17
C MET A 614 10.57 -15.72 18.81
N CYS A 615 11.14 -16.92 18.81
CA CYS A 615 11.60 -17.61 17.61
C CYS A 615 10.38 -18.22 16.90
N MET A 616 9.98 -17.67 15.75
CA MET A 616 9.27 -18.43 14.72
C MET A 616 10.05 -18.32 13.41
N ARG A 617 10.77 -19.40 13.11
CA ARG A 617 11.50 -19.62 11.85
C ARG A 617 10.50 -19.69 10.70
N GLN A 618 10.51 -18.69 9.82
CA GLN A 618 10.10 -18.89 8.43
C GLN A 618 11.35 -19.27 7.64
N THR A 619 11.49 -20.56 7.34
CA THR A 619 12.47 -21.07 6.39
C THR A 619 12.03 -20.74 4.98
N SER A 620 12.84 -19.94 4.29
CA SER A 620 12.90 -19.79 2.85
C SER A 620 13.07 -21.15 2.16
N TRP A 621 12.27 -21.43 1.15
CA TRP A 621 12.60 -22.41 0.11
C TRP A 621 12.69 -21.67 -1.22
N HIS A 622 13.84 -21.86 -1.86
CA HIS A 622 14.14 -21.56 -3.26
C HIS A 622 13.28 -22.39 -4.21
#